data_AF-A0A4Z0M3R8-F1
#
_entry.id   AF-A0A4Z0M3R8-F1
#
_cell.length_a   1.000
_cell.length_b   1.000
_cell.length_c   1.000
_cell.angle_alpha   90.00
_cell.angle_beta   90.00
_cell.angle_gamma   90.00
#
_symmetry.space_group_name_H-M   'P 1'
#
loop_
_entity.id
_entity.type
_entity.pdbx_description
1 polymer ?
#
loop_
_entity_poly.entity_id
_entity_poly.type
_entity_poly.pdbx_seq_one_letter_code
_entity_poly.pdbx_strand_id
1 'polypeptide(L)'
;MRSQVAELLFDIEAALRQLEMWDETPPPAEALASTQPFCLDTLSFAQWLQFVFIPRMKELLEAGLPLPTSCAIAPMADEAFRGMQLPLGDLLDALESMDRVLTQGGE
;
A
#
# COMPACT_ATOMS: atom_id res chain seq x y z
N MET A 1 -16.59 -4.18 5.11
CA MET A 1 -15.70 -3.32 4.29
C MET A 1 -14.50 -2.83 5.10
N ARG A 2 -14.69 -2.00 6.13
CA ARG A 2 -13.57 -1.49 6.97
C ARG A 2 -12.70 -2.59 7.59
N SER A 3 -13.32 -3.66 8.08
CA SER A 3 -12.61 -4.83 8.62
C SER A 3 -11.76 -5.54 7.56
N GLN A 4 -12.28 -5.69 6.34
CA GLN A 4 -11.56 -6.32 5.23
C GLN A 4 -10.34 -5.48 4.83
N VAL A 5 -10.47 -4.15 4.79
CA VAL A 5 -9.32 -3.26 4.58
C VAL A 5 -8.27 -3.48 5.66
N ALA A 6 -8.66 -3.53 6.94
CA ALA A 6 -7.71 -3.78 8.02
C ALA A 6 -7.02 -5.15 7.91
N GLU A 7 -7.73 -6.19 7.49
CA GLU A 7 -7.16 -7.52 7.24
C GLU A 7 -6.17 -7.50 6.06
N LEU A 8 -6.53 -6.86 4.95
CA LEU A 8 -5.65 -6.72 3.78
C LEU A 8 -4.40 -5.88 4.08
N LEU A 9 -4.50 -4.85 4.92
CA LEU A 9 -3.34 -4.09 5.39
C LEU A 9 -2.34 -4.99 6.14
N PHE A 10 -2.85 -5.92 6.94
CA PHE A 10 -2.02 -6.88 7.66
C PHE A 10 -1.36 -7.87 6.71
N ASP A 11 -2.09 -8.34 5.70
CA ASP A 11 -1.58 -9.25 4.67
C ASP A 11 -0.47 -8.60 3.83
N ILE A 12 -0.67 -7.35 3.41
CA ILE A 12 0.35 -6.54 2.72
C ILE A 12 1.61 -6.39 3.57
N GLU A 13 1.46 -6.08 4.87
CA GLU A 13 2.60 -6.00 5.80
C GLU A 13 3.33 -7.35 5.91
N ALA A 14 2.59 -8.45 6.06
CA ALA A 14 3.17 -9.78 6.14
C ALA A 14 3.95 -10.14 4.87
N ALA A 15 3.37 -9.89 3.69
CA ALA A 15 4.00 -10.12 2.40
C ALA A 15 5.28 -9.28 2.23
N LEU A 16 5.24 -7.98 2.57
CA LEU A 16 6.43 -7.12 2.53
C LEU A 16 7.56 -7.64 3.43
N ARG A 17 7.23 -8.15 4.62
CA ARG A 17 8.22 -8.74 5.54
C ARG A 17 8.79 -10.04 5.00
N GLN A 18 7.96 -10.89 4.41
CA GLN A 18 8.42 -12.14 3.77
C GLN A 18 9.33 -11.90 2.58
N LEU A 19 9.09 -10.81 1.85
CA LEU A 19 9.88 -10.40 0.70
C LEU A 19 11.15 -9.61 1.07
N GLU A 20 11.41 -9.42 2.37
CA GLU A 20 12.52 -8.58 2.89
C GLU A 20 12.47 -7.12 2.37
N MET A 21 11.28 -6.65 2.03
CA MET A 21 11.02 -5.29 1.53
C MET A 21 10.44 -4.37 2.62
N TRP A 22 10.21 -4.93 3.81
CA TRP A 22 9.85 -4.18 5.00
C TRP A 22 11.06 -3.44 5.55
N ASP A 23 10.94 -2.14 5.70
CA ASP A 23 12.02 -1.28 6.16
C ASP A 23 11.81 -0.95 7.63
N GLU A 24 12.80 -1.23 8.47
CA GLU A 24 12.71 -0.86 9.88
C GLU A 24 12.95 0.64 10.08
N THR A 25 13.61 1.29 9.12
CA THR A 25 13.96 2.70 9.21
C THR A 25 13.01 3.53 8.36
N PRO A 26 12.26 4.47 8.95
CA PRO A 26 11.42 5.36 8.17
C PRO A 26 12.29 6.26 7.26
N PRO A 27 11.86 6.50 6.01
CA PRO A 27 12.54 7.43 5.12
C PRO A 27 12.47 8.86 5.68
N PRO A 28 13.34 9.77 5.22
CA PRO A 28 13.34 11.15 5.69
C PRO A 28 11.98 11.81 5.45
N ALA A 29 11.56 12.67 6.38
CA ALA A 29 10.27 13.38 6.28
C ALA A 29 10.11 14.16 4.97
N GLU A 30 11.23 14.63 4.41
CA GLU A 30 11.26 15.32 3.11
C GLU A 30 10.88 14.38 1.94
N ALA A 31 11.26 13.11 2.01
CA ALA A 31 10.86 12.10 1.04
C ALA A 31 9.38 11.70 1.19
N LEU A 32 8.87 11.66 2.42
CA LEU A 32 7.44 11.44 2.72
C LEU A 32 6.56 12.62 2.32
N ALA A 33 7.14 13.84 2.29
CA ALA A 33 6.47 15.07 1.89
C ALA A 33 6.50 15.32 0.38
N SER A 34 6.85 14.32 -0.43
CA SER A 34 6.87 14.45 -1.88
C SER A 34 5.48 14.79 -2.42
N THR A 35 5.42 15.73 -3.36
CA THR A 35 4.18 16.19 -3.99
C THR A 35 3.76 15.31 -5.16
N GLN A 36 4.61 14.36 -5.57
CA GLN A 36 4.31 13.42 -6.63
C GLN A 36 3.35 12.32 -6.15
N PRO A 37 2.52 11.77 -7.06
CA PRO A 37 1.68 10.63 -6.73
C PRO A 37 2.56 9.46 -6.25
N PHE A 38 2.16 8.81 -5.17
CA PHE A 38 2.87 7.68 -4.55
C PHE A 38 4.33 7.94 -4.13
N CYS A 39 4.78 9.20 -4.08
CA CYS A 39 6.17 9.56 -3.77
C CYS A 39 7.20 8.82 -4.65
N LEU A 40 6.88 8.55 -5.91
CA LEU A 40 7.67 7.69 -6.82
C LEU A 40 9.11 8.18 -7.06
N ASP A 41 9.36 9.48 -6.92
CA ASP A 41 10.69 10.08 -7.08
C ASP A 41 11.59 9.91 -5.86
N THR A 42 11.00 9.82 -4.66
CA THR A 42 11.72 9.88 -3.38
C THR A 42 11.69 8.57 -2.60
N LEU A 43 10.70 7.71 -2.83
CA LEU A 43 10.46 6.49 -2.07
C LEU A 43 10.35 5.27 -3.00
N SER A 44 10.83 4.14 -2.49
CA SER A 44 10.45 2.86 -3.09
C SER A 44 8.98 2.56 -2.82
N PHE A 45 8.33 1.84 -3.73
CA PHE A 45 6.91 1.51 -3.59
C PHE A 45 6.58 0.79 -2.27
N ALA A 46 7.45 -0.12 -1.83
CA ALA A 46 7.33 -0.79 -0.53
C ALA A 46 7.41 0.17 0.67
N GLN A 47 8.25 1.20 0.59
CA GLN A 47 8.36 2.23 1.64
C GLN A 47 7.10 3.12 1.65
N TRP A 48 6.61 3.49 0.48
CA TRP A 48 5.35 4.22 0.37
C TRP A 48 4.18 3.40 0.95
N LEU A 49 4.11 2.09 0.66
CA LEU A 49 3.08 1.22 1.23
C LEU A 49 3.12 1.22 2.76
N GLN A 50 4.27 0.92 3.36
CA GLN A 50 4.35 0.76 4.81
C GLN A 50 4.28 2.08 5.60
N PHE A 51 4.86 3.17 5.10
CA PHE A 51 4.97 4.44 5.84
C PHE A 51 3.92 5.48 5.46
N VAL A 52 3.29 5.34 4.29
CA VAL A 52 2.25 6.28 3.84
C VAL A 52 0.91 5.57 3.77
N PHE A 53 0.81 4.49 2.99
CA PHE A 53 -0.48 3.85 2.71
C PHE A 53 -1.09 3.17 3.94
N ILE A 54 -0.34 2.31 4.64
CA ILE A 54 -0.82 1.60 5.83
C ILE A 54 -1.30 2.56 6.94
N PRO A 55 -0.48 3.51 7.44
CA PRO A 55 -0.92 4.41 8.50
C PRO A 55 -2.06 5.31 8.04
N ARG A 56 -2.07 5.75 6.79
CA ARG A 56 -3.15 6.60 6.26
C ARG A 56 -4.47 5.84 6.16
N MET A 57 -4.46 4.58 5.71
CA MET A 57 -5.66 3.75 5.70
C MET A 57 -6.17 3.51 7.13
N LYS A 58 -5.28 3.19 8.08
CA LYS A 58 -5.66 3.05 9.50
C LYS A 58 -6.31 4.31 10.05
N GLU A 59 -5.71 5.48 9.82
CA GLU A 59 -6.27 6.76 10.24
C GLU A 59 -7.67 6.99 9.66
N LEU A 60 -7.88 6.73 8.37
CA LEU A 60 -9.21 6.86 7.75
C LEU A 60 -10.23 5.90 8.37
N LEU A 61 -9.82 4.66 8.67
CA LEU A 61 -10.67 3.65 9.32
C LEU A 61 -11.05 4.08 10.75
N GLU A 62 -10.08 4.56 11.53
CA GLU A 62 -10.24 5.00 12.91
C GLU A 62 -11.07 6.29 13.00
N ALA A 63 -10.79 7.26 12.14
CA ALA A 63 -11.54 8.51 12.04
C ALA A 63 -12.93 8.32 11.39
N GLY A 64 -13.22 7.13 10.85
CA GLY A 64 -14.47 6.83 10.17
C GLY A 64 -14.69 7.65 8.89
N LEU A 65 -13.60 8.17 8.32
CA LEU A 65 -13.61 8.97 7.10
C LEU A 65 -13.91 8.11 5.87
N PRO A 66 -14.39 8.71 4.77
CA PRO A 66 -14.55 7.99 3.52
C PRO A 66 -13.19 7.49 3.04
N LEU A 67 -13.14 6.19 2.72
CA LEU A 67 -11.97 5.59 2.11
C LEU A 67 -11.82 6.09 0.66
N PRO A 68 -10.59 6.17 0.12
CA PRO A 68 -10.40 6.43 -1.30
C PRO A 68 -11.21 5.44 -2.14
N THR A 69 -12.02 5.97 -3.04
CA THR A 69 -12.95 5.21 -3.90
C THR A 69 -12.30 4.73 -5.19
N SER A 70 -11.07 5.14 -5.46
CA SER A 70 -10.24 4.56 -6.51
C SER A 70 -8.78 4.62 -6.06
N CYS A 71 -8.22 3.45 -5.88
CA CYS A 71 -6.79 3.26 -5.84
C CYS A 71 -6.41 2.50 -7.12
N ALA A 72 -5.15 2.57 -7.52
CA ALA A 72 -4.62 1.76 -8.62
C ALA A 72 -3.27 1.20 -8.17
N ILE A 73 -3.28 0.54 -7.01
CA ILE A 73 -2.04 0.19 -6.29
C ILE A 73 -1.44 -1.09 -6.87
N ALA A 74 -2.28 -2.09 -7.16
CA ALA A 74 -1.83 -3.33 -7.77
C ALA A 74 -1.08 -3.15 -9.11
N PRO A 75 -1.59 -2.41 -10.12
CA PRO A 75 -0.85 -2.22 -11.37
C PRO A 75 0.43 -1.39 -11.17
N MET A 76 0.46 -0.48 -10.20
CA MET A 76 1.68 0.25 -9.84
C MET A 76 2.72 -0.64 -9.16
N ALA A 77 2.29 -1.59 -8.32
CA ALA A 77 3.16 -2.57 -7.71
C ALA A 77 3.77 -3.51 -8.74
N ASP A 78 2.96 -4.01 -9.67
CA ASP A 78 3.41 -4.86 -10.78
C ASP A 78 4.49 -4.15 -11.60
N GLU A 79 4.27 -2.88 -11.94
CA GLU A 79 5.25 -2.11 -12.70
C GLU A 79 6.50 -1.74 -11.88
N ALA A 80 6.35 -1.37 -10.60
CA ALA A 80 7.46 -1.01 -9.72
C ALA A 80 8.39 -2.19 -9.43
N PHE A 81 7.83 -3.40 -9.32
CA PHE A 81 8.59 -4.62 -9.07
C PHE A 81 8.85 -5.44 -10.32
N ARG A 82 8.53 -4.87 -11.49
CA ARG A 82 8.71 -5.53 -12.79
C ARG A 82 10.17 -5.89 -12.99
N GLY A 83 10.44 -7.18 -13.16
CA GLY A 83 11.79 -7.71 -13.34
C GLY A 83 12.48 -8.15 -12.05
N MET A 84 11.85 -8.02 -10.89
CA MET A 84 12.30 -8.69 -9.68
C MET A 84 11.94 -10.18 -9.74
N GLN A 85 12.89 -11.07 -9.46
CA GLN A 85 12.65 -12.51 -9.36
C GLN A 85 12.14 -12.90 -7.96
N LEU A 86 11.19 -12.13 -7.44
CA LEU A 86 10.59 -12.31 -6.12
C LEU A 86 9.17 -12.89 -6.25
N PRO A 87 8.70 -13.68 -5.27
CA PRO A 87 7.34 -14.22 -5.26
C PRO A 87 6.33 -13.14 -4.84
N LEU A 88 6.14 -12.13 -5.70
CA LEU A 88 5.22 -11.02 -5.46
C LEU A 88 3.73 -11.43 -5.56
N GLY A 89 3.43 -12.69 -5.83
CA GLY A 89 2.07 -13.18 -6.04
C GLY A 89 1.14 -12.86 -4.87
N ASP A 90 1.54 -13.21 -3.65
CA ASP A 90 0.76 -12.89 -2.44
C ASP A 90 0.60 -11.38 -2.23
N LEU A 91 1.68 -10.60 -2.42
CA LEU A 91 1.61 -9.14 -2.29
C LEU A 91 0.65 -8.53 -3.33
N LEU A 92 0.76 -8.95 -4.59
CA LEU A 92 -0.08 -8.44 -5.68
C LEU A 92 -1.55 -8.83 -5.47
N ASP A 93 -1.84 -10.06 -5.04
CA ASP A 93 -3.20 -10.52 -4.75
C ASP A 93 -3.83 -9.69 -3.60
N ALA A 94 -3.07 -9.44 -2.53
CA ALA A 94 -3.51 -8.59 -1.43
C ALA A 94 -3.80 -7.15 -1.89
N LEU A 95 -2.94 -6.60 -2.76
CA LEU A 95 -3.10 -5.26 -3.33
C LEU A 95 -4.29 -5.18 -4.30
N GLU A 96 -4.52 -6.20 -5.13
CA GLU A 96 -5.68 -6.27 -6.03
C GLU A 96 -6.99 -6.37 -5.23
N SER A 97 -6.99 -7.21 -4.18
CA SER A 97 -8.11 -7.31 -3.26
C SER A 97 -8.37 -5.98 -2.56
N MET A 98 -7.33 -5.25 -2.16
CA MET A 98 -7.45 -3.91 -1.58
C MET A 98 -8.10 -2.93 -2.57
N ASP A 99 -7.58 -2.88 -3.79
CA ASP A 99 -8.06 -2.01 -4.86
C ASP A 99 -9.55 -2.23 -5.15
N ARG A 100 -9.94 -3.51 -5.22
CA ARG A 100 -11.32 -3.94 -5.42
C ARG A 100 -12.20 -3.56 -4.24
N VAL A 101 -11.78 -3.82 -3.00
CA VAL A 101 -12.56 -3.46 -1.81
C VAL A 101 -12.78 -1.95 -1.78
N LEU A 102 -11.74 -1.15 -2.03
CA LEU A 102 -11.83 0.32 -2.05
C LEU A 102 -12.76 0.83 -3.16
N THR A 103 -12.65 0.27 -4.37
CA THR A 103 -13.50 0.62 -5.52
C THR A 103 -14.96 0.28 -5.28
N GLN A 104 -15.25 -0.84 -4.61
CA GLN A 104 -16.61 -1.34 -4.42
C GLN A 104 -17.42 -0.65 -3.31
N GLY A 105 -16.81 0.12 -2.41
CA GLY A 105 -17.58 0.81 -1.34
C GLY A 105 -17.55 2.33 -1.42
N GLY A 106 -17.41 2.85 -2.63
CA GLY A 106 -17.72 4.24 -2.97
C GLY A 106 -19.19 4.52 -3.28
N GLU A 107 -20.09 3.56 -3.06
CA GLU A 107 -21.54 3.68 -3.32
C GLU A 107 -22.37 3.95 -2.06
#